data_AF-A0A523YAP9-F1
#
_entry.id   AF-A0A523YAP9-F1
#
_cell.length_a   1.000
_cell.length_b   1.000
_cell.length_c   1.000
_cell.angle_alpha   90.00
_cell.angle_beta   90.00
_cell.angle_gamma   90.00
#
_symmetry.space_group_name_H-M   'P 1'
#
loop_
_entity.id
_entity.type
_entity.pdbx_description
1 polymer ?
#
loop_
_entity_poly.entity_id
_entity_poly.type
_entity_poly.pdbx_seq_one_letter_code
_entity_poly.pdbx_strand_id
1 'polypeptide(L)'
;MEIPEIHVEELKKDPEFLANIKRLEQECKEEESIAKGYQLLDAQLVIEAAEDDINEVFTFIVNTAFDKLAEYLSTHRSFDMNDIEERAIARAIYEHAIQRYSENDKKGAKEMFLVLYHTIDHVELKDAMMIHACAVMAGNSFEDFIENMVDVKGIDEHDPLAFFIQTFVQPNDILLTMFAKYVQQGKEELKVLEESK
;
A
#
# COMPACT_ATOMS: atom_id res chain seq x y z
N MET A 1 -12.59 -24.56 -4.90
CA MET A 1 -13.77 -23.85 -5.45
C MET A 1 -13.46 -23.60 -6.91
N GLU A 2 -14.37 -23.96 -7.82
CA GLU A 2 -14.26 -23.51 -9.21
C GLU A 2 -14.44 -21.98 -9.20
N ILE A 3 -13.44 -21.27 -9.72
CA ILE A 3 -13.56 -19.82 -9.92
C ILE A 3 -14.67 -19.65 -10.96
N PRO A 4 -15.78 -18.95 -10.65
CA PRO A 4 -16.82 -18.73 -11.64
C PRO A 4 -16.20 -18.06 -12.87
N GLU A 5 -16.50 -18.60 -14.04
CA GLU A 5 -15.99 -18.08 -15.31
C GLU A 5 -16.57 -16.67 -15.50
N ILE A 6 -15.74 -15.64 -15.31
CA ILE A 6 -16.16 -14.26 -15.51
C ILE A 6 -16.31 -14.02 -17.00
N HIS A 7 -17.55 -13.91 -17.48
CA HIS A 7 -17.85 -13.55 -18.86
C HIS A 7 -17.65 -12.05 -19.07
N VAL A 8 -16.39 -11.62 -19.20
CA VAL A 8 -15.98 -10.21 -19.36
C VAL A 8 -16.77 -9.48 -20.45
N GLU A 9 -16.98 -10.14 -21.60
CA GLU A 9 -17.73 -9.57 -22.73
C GLU A 9 -19.24 -9.39 -22.47
N GLU A 10 -19.80 -10.12 -21.50
CA GLU A 10 -21.18 -9.95 -21.05
C GLU A 10 -21.26 -8.81 -20.03
N LEU A 11 -20.32 -8.73 -19.09
CA LEU A 11 -20.23 -7.64 -18.11
C LEU A 11 -20.06 -6.26 -18.78
N LYS A 12 -19.23 -6.18 -19.83
CA LYS A 12 -19.07 -4.96 -20.65
C LYS A 12 -20.38 -4.47 -21.29
N LYS A 13 -21.40 -5.32 -21.39
CA LYS A 13 -22.70 -5.02 -22.00
C LYS A 13 -23.84 -4.98 -20.99
N ASP A 14 -23.58 -5.36 -19.75
CA ASP A 14 -24.55 -5.37 -18.66
C ASP A 14 -24.84 -3.91 -18.22
N PRO A 15 -26.05 -3.39 -18.50
CA PRO A 15 -26.38 -2.01 -18.16
C PRO A 15 -26.39 -1.75 -16.65
N GLU A 16 -26.72 -2.76 -15.84
CA GLU A 16 -26.76 -2.64 -14.38
C GLU A 16 -25.34 -2.57 -13.83
N PHE A 17 -24.44 -3.42 -14.33
CA PHE A 17 -23.03 -3.39 -13.97
C PHE A 17 -22.37 -2.05 -14.34
N LEU A 18 -22.56 -1.57 -15.57
CA LEU A 18 -22.03 -0.27 -16.01
C LEU A 18 -22.61 0.92 -15.23
N ALA A 19 -23.90 0.85 -14.86
CA ALA A 19 -24.50 1.86 -14.00
C ALA A 19 -23.89 1.84 -12.58
N ASN A 20 -23.58 0.66 -12.05
CA ASN A 20 -22.89 0.52 -10.78
C ASN A 20 -21.47 1.07 -10.80
N ILE A 21 -20.70 0.85 -11.88
CA ILE A 21 -19.37 1.48 -12.05
C ILE A 21 -19.47 3.00 -11.99
N LYS A 22 -20.39 3.61 -12.75
CA LYS A 22 -20.57 5.07 -12.75
C LYS A 22 -20.98 5.62 -11.39
N ARG A 23 -21.87 4.90 -10.70
CA ARG A 23 -22.28 5.27 -9.35
C ARG A 23 -21.10 5.18 -8.38
N LEU A 24 -20.31 4.12 -8.46
CA LEU A 24 -19.14 3.92 -7.62
C LEU A 24 -18.07 5.00 -7.86
N GLU A 25 -17.87 5.40 -9.12
CA GLU A 25 -16.99 6.52 -9.48
C GLU A 25 -17.45 7.84 -8.84
N GLN A 26 -18.75 8.14 -8.92
CA GLN A 26 -19.31 9.33 -8.29
C GLN A 26 -19.16 9.29 -6.77
N GLU A 27 -19.54 8.19 -6.13
CA GLU A 27 -19.43 8.01 -4.67
C GLU A 27 -17.98 8.10 -4.19
N CYS A 28 -17.04 7.50 -4.93
CA CYS A 28 -15.61 7.55 -4.64
C CYS A 28 -15.08 9.00 -4.62
N LYS A 29 -15.45 9.81 -5.64
CA LYS A 29 -15.05 11.22 -5.75
C LYS A 29 -15.74 12.10 -4.71
N GLU A 30 -17.04 11.89 -4.44
CA GLU A 30 -17.81 12.70 -3.48
C GLU A 30 -17.44 12.45 -2.02
N GLU A 31 -17.12 11.20 -1.67
CA GLU A 31 -16.76 10.81 -0.31
C GLU A 31 -15.24 10.86 -0.07
N GLU A 32 -14.45 11.11 -1.12
CA GLU A 32 -12.98 10.97 -1.10
C GLU A 32 -12.54 9.58 -0.58
N SER A 33 -13.29 8.54 -0.91
CA SER A 33 -13.04 7.18 -0.40
C SER A 33 -12.09 6.41 -1.30
N ILE A 34 -10.92 6.09 -0.76
CA ILE A 34 -9.87 5.27 -1.37
C ILE A 34 -10.29 3.81 -1.41
N ALA A 35 -11.02 3.33 -0.39
CA ALA A 35 -11.56 1.97 -0.42
C ALA A 35 -12.52 1.76 -1.60
N LYS A 36 -13.40 2.74 -1.87
CA LYS A 36 -14.24 2.75 -3.09
C LYS A 36 -13.40 2.93 -4.36
N GLY A 37 -12.31 3.69 -4.29
CA GLY A 37 -11.35 3.83 -5.38
C GLY A 37 -10.77 2.47 -5.81
N TYR A 38 -10.35 1.63 -4.86
CA TYR A 38 -9.90 0.27 -5.18
C TYR A 38 -11.00 -0.62 -5.75
N GLN A 39 -12.23 -0.53 -5.21
CA GLN A 39 -13.37 -1.27 -5.79
C GLN A 39 -13.64 -0.86 -7.25
N LEU A 40 -13.50 0.44 -7.55
CA LEU A 40 -13.65 0.97 -8.89
C LEU A 40 -12.53 0.48 -9.81
N LEU A 41 -11.28 0.53 -9.33
CA LEU A 41 -10.12 0.05 -10.05
C LEU A 41 -10.25 -1.43 -10.39
N ASP A 42 -10.65 -2.27 -9.42
CA ASP A 42 -10.89 -3.70 -9.63
C ASP A 42 -11.98 -3.92 -10.70
N ALA A 43 -13.09 -3.18 -10.63
CA ALA A 43 -14.17 -3.27 -11.61
C ALA A 43 -13.70 -2.86 -13.02
N GLN A 44 -12.91 -1.79 -13.13
CA GLN A 44 -12.33 -1.33 -14.40
C GLN A 44 -11.34 -2.33 -14.99
N LEU A 45 -10.50 -2.96 -14.16
CA LEU A 45 -9.58 -4.01 -14.59
C LEU A 45 -10.33 -5.25 -15.09
N VAL A 46 -11.40 -5.67 -14.41
CA VAL A 46 -12.24 -6.80 -14.82
C VAL A 46 -12.87 -6.60 -16.20
N ILE A 47 -13.28 -5.37 -16.54
CA ILE A 47 -13.80 -5.06 -17.87
C ILE A 47 -12.74 -4.61 -18.87
N GLU A 48 -11.46 -4.73 -18.54
CA GLU A 48 -10.36 -4.30 -19.42
C GLU A 48 -10.58 -2.87 -19.93
N ALA A 49 -10.91 -1.95 -19.02
CA ALA A 49 -11.11 -0.54 -19.34
C ALA A 49 -9.86 0.08 -19.99
N ALA A 50 -10.02 1.25 -20.60
CA ALA A 50 -8.89 1.93 -21.22
C ALA A 50 -7.84 2.28 -20.17
N GLU A 51 -6.56 2.26 -20.57
CA GLU A 51 -5.44 2.58 -19.67
C GLU A 51 -5.59 3.98 -19.06
N ASP A 52 -6.11 4.95 -19.81
CA ASP A 52 -6.39 6.30 -19.32
C ASP A 52 -7.42 6.31 -18.17
N ASP A 53 -8.46 5.47 -18.25
CA ASP A 53 -9.49 5.37 -17.20
C ASP A 53 -8.91 4.75 -15.92
N ILE A 54 -8.12 3.69 -16.08
CA ILE A 54 -7.40 3.01 -14.99
C ILE A 54 -6.43 3.98 -14.31
N ASN A 55 -5.66 4.73 -15.12
CA ASN A 55 -4.70 5.71 -14.64
C ASN A 55 -5.37 6.88 -13.89
N GLU A 56 -6.56 7.31 -14.31
CA GLU A 56 -7.32 8.33 -13.60
C GLU A 56 -7.68 7.85 -12.18
N VAL A 57 -8.20 6.64 -12.05
CA VAL A 57 -8.59 6.07 -10.75
C VAL A 57 -7.37 5.86 -9.86
N PHE A 58 -6.28 5.31 -10.40
CA PHE A 58 -5.04 5.15 -9.64
C PHE A 58 -4.47 6.49 -9.16
N THR A 59 -4.49 7.51 -10.02
CA THR A 59 -4.04 8.87 -9.68
C THR A 59 -4.89 9.47 -8.56
N PHE A 60 -6.21 9.28 -8.62
CA PHE A 60 -7.12 9.69 -7.56
C PHE A 60 -6.78 9.00 -6.22
N ILE A 61 -6.58 7.69 -6.22
CA ILE A 61 -6.24 6.90 -5.03
C ILE A 61 -4.95 7.44 -4.39
N VAL A 62 -3.89 7.59 -5.17
CA VAL A 62 -2.58 8.03 -4.67
C VAL A 62 -2.65 9.46 -4.12
N ASN A 63 -3.23 10.40 -4.86
CA ASN A 63 -3.32 11.80 -4.41
C ASN A 63 -4.12 11.91 -3.12
N THR A 64 -5.29 11.26 -3.06
CA THR A 64 -6.14 11.27 -1.88
C THR A 64 -5.44 10.64 -0.68
N ALA A 65 -4.68 9.54 -0.89
CA ALA A 65 -3.92 8.90 0.18
C ALA A 65 -2.87 9.83 0.78
N PHE A 66 -2.14 10.59 -0.04
CA PHE A 66 -1.14 11.54 0.43
C PHE A 66 -1.75 12.77 1.12
N ASP A 67 -2.92 13.24 0.66
CA ASP A 67 -3.66 14.31 1.34
C ASP A 67 -4.13 13.86 2.73
N LYS A 68 -4.71 12.66 2.85
CA LYS A 68 -5.09 12.08 4.15
C LYS A 68 -3.87 11.81 5.04
N LEU A 69 -2.75 11.34 4.48
CA LEU A 69 -1.51 11.17 5.23
C LEU A 69 -1.02 12.50 5.83
N ALA A 70 -1.03 13.58 5.04
CA ALA A 70 -0.66 14.90 5.53
C ALA A 70 -1.56 15.37 6.67
N GLU A 71 -2.88 15.15 6.56
CA GLU A 71 -3.84 15.42 7.64
C GLU A 71 -3.52 14.62 8.91
N TYR A 72 -3.28 13.31 8.79
CA TYR A 72 -3.01 12.42 9.93
C TYR A 72 -1.69 12.76 10.62
N LEU A 73 -0.65 13.10 9.85
CA LEU A 73 0.61 13.59 10.40
C LEU A 73 0.42 14.91 11.16
N SER A 74 -0.37 15.84 10.62
CA SER A 74 -0.62 17.15 11.25
C SER A 74 -1.45 17.08 12.53
N THR A 75 -2.27 16.04 12.67
CA THR A 75 -3.12 15.79 13.84
C THR A 75 -2.58 14.70 14.76
N HIS A 76 -1.36 14.22 14.49
CA HIS A 76 -0.67 13.17 15.25
C HIS A 76 -1.50 11.90 15.43
N ARG A 77 -2.29 11.56 14.42
CA ARG A 77 -3.11 10.35 14.36
C ARG A 77 -2.36 9.23 13.63
N SER A 78 -2.64 8.01 14.07
CA SER A 78 -2.23 6.78 13.39
C SER A 78 -3.37 6.22 12.56
N PHE A 79 -3.04 5.41 11.55
CA PHE A 79 -3.99 4.62 10.78
C PHE A 79 -4.37 3.37 11.58
N ASP A 80 -5.66 3.17 11.83
CA ASP A 80 -6.28 1.96 12.36
C ASP A 80 -6.39 0.93 11.24
N MET A 81 -5.57 -0.12 11.32
CA MET A 81 -5.55 -1.16 10.28
C MET A 81 -6.81 -2.04 10.25
N ASN A 82 -7.69 -1.93 11.24
CA ASN A 82 -9.00 -2.58 11.22
C ASN A 82 -10.05 -1.77 10.44
N ASP A 83 -9.88 -0.44 10.35
CA ASP A 83 -10.72 0.41 9.53
C ASP A 83 -10.41 0.21 8.05
N ILE A 84 -11.46 0.04 7.23
CA ILE A 84 -11.31 -0.30 5.82
C ILE A 84 -10.70 0.87 5.04
N GLU A 85 -11.08 2.09 5.37
CA GLU A 85 -10.62 3.30 4.68
C GLU A 85 -9.18 3.63 5.09
N GLU A 86 -8.88 3.59 6.39
CA GLU A 86 -7.50 3.84 6.87
C GLU A 86 -6.52 2.75 6.41
N ARG A 87 -6.96 1.49 6.33
CA ARG A 87 -6.17 0.43 5.68
C ARG A 87 -5.97 0.69 4.18
N ALA A 88 -6.98 1.21 3.48
CA ALA A 88 -6.86 1.55 2.06
C ALA A 88 -5.90 2.73 1.82
N ILE A 89 -5.90 3.73 2.72
CA ILE A 89 -4.90 4.82 2.73
C ILE A 89 -3.49 4.23 2.86
N ALA A 90 -3.26 3.40 3.89
CA ALA A 90 -1.95 2.78 4.12
C ALA A 90 -1.50 1.91 2.93
N ARG A 91 -2.44 1.17 2.31
CA ARG A 91 -2.20 0.36 1.11
C ARG A 91 -1.74 1.21 -0.06
N ALA A 92 -2.42 2.32 -0.35
CA ALA A 92 -2.06 3.20 -1.47
C ALA A 92 -0.65 3.78 -1.34
N ILE A 93 -0.28 4.22 -0.13
CA ILE A 93 1.07 4.73 0.14
C ILE A 93 2.10 3.60 0.02
N TYR A 94 1.77 2.39 0.48
CA TYR A 94 2.65 1.24 0.38
C TYR A 94 2.88 0.79 -1.07
N GLU A 95 1.82 0.65 -1.86
CA GLU A 95 1.91 0.30 -3.29
C GLU A 95 2.73 1.34 -4.04
N HIS A 96 2.55 2.62 -3.74
CA HIS A 96 3.37 3.68 -4.33
C HIS A 96 4.84 3.58 -3.87
N ALA A 97 5.11 3.27 -2.60
CA ALA A 97 6.47 3.04 -2.11
C ALA A 97 7.16 1.87 -2.83
N ILE A 98 6.43 0.78 -3.08
CA ILE A 98 6.91 -0.38 -3.86
C ILE A 98 7.19 0.01 -5.31
N GLN A 99 6.31 0.80 -5.95
CA GLN A 99 6.56 1.33 -7.28
C GLN A 99 7.84 2.18 -7.33
N ARG A 100 8.03 3.10 -6.37
CA ARG A 100 9.27 3.89 -6.28
C ARG A 100 10.49 2.99 -6.11
N TYR A 101 10.36 1.92 -5.32
CA TYR A 101 11.45 0.97 -5.08
C TYR A 101 11.82 0.22 -6.37
N SER A 102 10.84 -0.31 -7.10
CA SER A 102 11.08 -1.02 -8.37
C SER A 102 11.60 -0.11 -9.48
N GLU A 103 11.24 1.18 -9.47
CA GLU A 103 11.81 2.23 -10.34
C GLU A 103 13.20 2.71 -9.91
N ASN A 104 13.80 2.09 -8.87
CA ASN A 104 15.09 2.44 -8.28
C ASN A 104 15.15 3.87 -7.68
N ASP A 105 14.00 4.49 -7.40
CA ASP A 105 13.90 5.68 -6.53
C ASP A 105 13.98 5.25 -5.05
N LYS A 106 15.21 4.91 -4.63
CA LYS A 106 15.51 4.48 -3.26
C LYS A 106 15.16 5.54 -2.22
N LYS A 107 15.24 6.83 -2.58
CA LYS A 107 14.93 7.90 -1.64
C LYS A 107 13.43 7.95 -1.37
N GLY A 108 12.62 8.04 -2.43
CA GLY A 108 11.17 8.08 -2.32
C GLY A 108 10.60 6.85 -1.61
N ALA A 109 11.06 5.65 -2.00
CA ALA A 109 10.64 4.40 -1.37
C ALA A 109 10.94 4.37 0.13
N LYS A 110 12.19 4.67 0.52
CA LYS A 110 12.60 4.71 1.93
C LYS A 110 11.75 5.68 2.74
N GLU A 111 11.55 6.91 2.24
CA GLU A 111 10.78 7.93 2.96
C GLU A 111 9.34 7.48 3.20
N MET A 112 8.69 6.87 2.20
CA MET A 112 7.32 6.35 2.34
C MET A 112 7.23 5.17 3.32
N PHE A 113 8.18 4.23 3.28
CA PHE A 113 8.21 3.12 4.25
C PHE A 113 8.44 3.61 5.69
N LEU A 114 9.31 4.61 5.90
CA LEU A 114 9.52 5.20 7.22
C LEU A 114 8.27 5.93 7.72
N VAL A 115 7.58 6.66 6.84
CA VAL A 115 6.33 7.32 7.19
C VAL A 115 5.26 6.28 7.58
N LEU A 116 5.11 5.18 6.84
CA LEU A 116 4.19 4.11 7.20
C LEU A 116 4.56 3.43 8.53
N TYR A 117 5.84 3.19 8.79
CA TYR A 117 6.30 2.73 10.10
C TYR A 117 5.86 3.66 11.24
N HIS A 118 5.88 4.98 11.00
CA HIS A 118 5.45 5.96 11.99
C HIS A 118 3.93 5.96 12.18
N THR A 119 3.16 5.95 11.09
CA THR A 119 1.72 6.22 11.11
C THR A 119 0.85 4.99 11.32
N ILE A 120 1.29 3.77 10.98
CA ILE A 120 0.48 2.54 11.19
C ILE A 120 0.41 2.16 12.67
N ASP A 121 -0.76 1.71 13.14
CA ASP A 121 -1.01 1.26 14.52
C ASP A 121 -0.96 -0.27 14.73
N HIS A 122 -0.41 -1.01 13.78
CA HIS A 122 -0.25 -2.46 13.83
C HIS A 122 1.22 -2.86 13.97
N VAL A 123 1.59 -3.53 15.07
CA VAL A 123 3.00 -3.76 15.45
C VAL A 123 3.77 -4.56 14.39
N GLU A 124 3.25 -5.70 13.94
CA GLU A 124 3.91 -6.58 12.98
C GLU A 124 4.11 -5.87 11.63
N LEU A 125 3.11 -5.10 11.19
CA LEU A 125 3.17 -4.34 9.95
C LEU A 125 4.14 -3.17 10.04
N LYS A 126 4.22 -2.48 11.19
CA LYS A 126 5.27 -1.48 11.44
C LYS A 126 6.64 -2.12 11.27
N ASP A 127 6.90 -3.23 11.93
CA ASP A 127 8.18 -3.93 11.83
C ASP A 127 8.50 -4.30 10.37
N ALA A 128 7.51 -4.77 9.61
CA ALA A 128 7.67 -5.01 8.17
C ALA A 128 8.03 -3.73 7.39
N MET A 129 7.39 -2.59 7.66
CA MET A 129 7.73 -1.31 7.01
C MET A 129 9.15 -0.85 7.34
N MET A 130 9.60 -1.03 8.59
CA MET A 130 10.98 -0.76 8.97
C MET A 130 11.97 -1.68 8.25
N ILE A 131 11.64 -2.96 8.07
CA ILE A 131 12.44 -3.91 7.28
C ILE A 131 12.55 -3.46 5.81
N HIS A 132 11.45 -3.02 5.20
CA HIS A 132 11.46 -2.47 3.84
C HIS A 132 12.40 -1.26 3.74
N ALA A 133 12.23 -0.28 4.63
CA ALA A 133 13.10 0.90 4.67
C ALA A 133 14.57 0.51 4.84
N CYS A 134 14.87 -0.42 5.75
CA CYS A 134 16.22 -0.91 5.99
C CYS A 134 16.82 -1.62 4.77
N ALA A 135 16.04 -2.44 4.06
CA ALA A 135 16.49 -3.13 2.85
C ALA A 135 16.89 -2.12 1.76
N VAL A 136 16.06 -1.08 1.55
CA VAL A 136 16.34 0.02 0.62
C VAL A 136 17.61 0.77 1.04
N MET A 137 17.74 1.13 2.32
CA MET A 137 18.90 1.85 2.88
C MET A 137 20.19 1.03 2.81
N ALA A 138 20.09 -0.29 2.93
CA ALA A 138 21.20 -1.22 2.76
C ALA A 138 21.62 -1.38 1.29
N GLY A 139 20.87 -0.79 0.36
CA GLY A 139 21.21 -0.75 -1.05
C GLY A 139 20.69 -1.94 -1.85
N ASN A 140 19.86 -2.82 -1.28
CA ASN A 140 19.22 -3.90 -2.02
C ASN A 140 18.41 -3.32 -3.18
N SER A 141 18.37 -4.04 -4.31
CA SER A 141 17.39 -3.78 -5.36
C SER A 141 16.02 -4.34 -4.94
N PHE A 142 14.96 -3.94 -5.64
CA PHE A 142 13.65 -4.52 -5.41
C PHE A 142 13.67 -6.03 -5.69
N GLU A 143 14.33 -6.44 -6.78
CA GLU A 143 14.50 -7.84 -7.16
C GLU A 143 15.24 -8.63 -6.07
N ASP A 144 16.38 -8.13 -5.59
CA ASP A 144 17.14 -8.80 -4.52
C ASP A 144 16.32 -8.95 -3.23
N PHE A 145 15.51 -7.93 -2.91
CA PHE A 145 14.63 -7.96 -1.74
C PHE A 145 13.57 -9.06 -1.88
N ILE A 146 12.86 -9.11 -3.02
CA ILE A 146 11.85 -10.13 -3.28
C ILE A 146 12.46 -11.54 -3.28
N GLU A 147 13.58 -11.74 -3.96
CA GLU A 147 14.17 -13.07 -4.15
C GLU A 147 14.80 -13.63 -2.87
N ASN A 148 15.44 -12.78 -2.06
CA ASN A 148 16.28 -13.24 -0.95
C ASN A 148 15.68 -13.01 0.44
N MET A 149 14.69 -12.13 0.57
CA MET A 149 14.16 -11.74 1.88
C MET A 149 12.68 -12.09 2.06
N VAL A 150 11.87 -12.05 1.01
CA VAL A 150 10.42 -12.25 1.10
C VAL A 150 10.06 -13.74 1.05
N ASP A 151 9.15 -14.18 1.91
CA ASP A 151 8.55 -15.52 1.81
C ASP A 151 7.20 -15.45 1.10
N VAL A 152 7.24 -15.67 -0.21
CA VAL A 152 6.05 -15.66 -1.08
C VAL A 152 5.12 -16.87 -0.87
N LYS A 153 5.56 -17.91 -0.15
CA LYS A 153 4.76 -19.14 0.06
C LYS A 153 3.92 -19.08 1.33
N GLY A 154 4.27 -18.19 2.25
CA GLY A 154 3.59 -18.02 3.54
C GLY A 154 2.47 -16.98 3.53
N ILE A 155 2.04 -16.50 2.36
CA ILE A 155 0.98 -15.49 2.23
C ILE A 155 -0.39 -16.15 2.39
N ASP A 156 -1.20 -15.64 3.32
CA ASP A 156 -2.61 -16.00 3.44
C ASP A 156 -3.44 -15.05 2.56
N GLU A 157 -4.02 -15.57 1.48
CA GLU A 157 -4.86 -14.80 0.55
C GLU A 157 -6.14 -14.26 1.19
N HIS A 158 -6.52 -14.76 2.37
CA HIS A 158 -7.69 -14.28 3.12
C HIS A 158 -7.35 -13.21 4.16
N ASP A 159 -6.07 -12.89 4.35
CA ASP A 159 -5.63 -11.81 5.23
C ASP A 159 -5.98 -10.44 4.59
N PRO A 160 -6.76 -9.57 5.26
CA PRO A 160 -6.99 -8.20 4.78
C PRO A 160 -5.72 -7.37 4.57
N LEU A 161 -4.60 -7.79 5.17
CA LEU A 161 -3.27 -7.19 5.02
C LEU A 161 -2.38 -7.92 3.99
N ALA A 162 -2.91 -8.89 3.23
CA ALA A 162 -2.14 -9.61 2.20
C ALA A 162 -1.55 -8.72 1.09
N PHE A 163 -2.05 -7.48 0.95
CA PHE A 163 -1.49 -6.48 0.03
C PHE A 163 -0.13 -5.93 0.49
N PHE A 164 0.24 -6.11 1.76
CA PHE A 164 1.53 -5.72 2.29
C PHE A 164 2.45 -6.92 2.36
N ILE A 165 3.68 -6.77 1.86
CA ILE A 165 4.72 -7.76 2.14
C ILE A 165 5.07 -7.65 3.63
N GLN A 166 4.73 -8.69 4.39
CA GLN A 166 4.99 -8.76 5.83
C GLN A 166 5.59 -10.09 6.26
N THR A 167 5.63 -11.07 5.35
CA THR A 167 6.21 -12.39 5.59
C THR A 167 7.59 -12.48 4.97
N PHE A 168 8.58 -12.79 5.80
CA PHE A 168 9.98 -12.86 5.39
C PHE A 168 10.58 -14.24 5.70
N VAL A 169 11.60 -14.62 4.94
CA VAL A 169 12.34 -15.88 5.11
C VAL A 169 12.97 -15.97 6.51
N GLN A 170 13.39 -14.83 7.06
CA GLN A 170 13.90 -14.72 8.43
C GLN A 170 12.88 -13.99 9.32
N PRO A 171 12.74 -14.39 10.60
CA PRO A 171 11.94 -13.66 11.57
C PRO A 171 12.24 -12.15 11.64
N ASN A 172 11.21 -11.33 11.88
CA ASN A 172 11.32 -9.87 11.89
C ASN A 172 12.37 -9.36 12.88
N ASP A 173 12.42 -9.92 14.10
CA ASP A 173 13.38 -9.55 15.13
C ASP A 173 14.84 -9.83 14.70
N ILE A 174 15.06 -10.94 13.99
CA ILE A 174 16.37 -11.27 13.40
C ILE A 174 16.73 -10.27 12.30
N LEU A 175 15.81 -9.96 11.38
CA LEU A 175 16.05 -8.99 10.30
C LEU A 175 16.33 -7.60 10.85
N LEU A 176 15.54 -7.13 11.81
CA LEU A 176 15.73 -5.83 12.47
C LEU A 176 17.08 -5.79 13.21
N THR A 177 17.52 -6.90 13.79
CA THR A 177 18.85 -7.01 14.41
C THR A 177 19.98 -6.96 13.37
N MET A 178 19.84 -7.68 12.26
CA MET A 178 20.79 -7.64 11.14
C MET A 178 20.91 -6.23 10.55
N PHE A 179 19.80 -5.50 10.50
CA PHE A 179 19.74 -4.12 10.03
C PHE A 179 19.89 -3.07 11.15
N ALA A 180 20.39 -3.41 12.34
CA ALA A 180 20.39 -2.51 13.49
C ALA A 180 20.95 -1.10 13.20
N LYS A 181 22.00 -1.00 12.36
CA LYS A 181 22.53 0.28 11.88
C LYS A 181 21.48 1.12 11.14
N TYR A 182 20.75 0.51 10.21
CA TYR A 182 19.74 1.20 9.39
C TYR A 182 18.46 1.45 10.18
N VAL A 183 18.09 0.56 11.11
CA VAL A 183 17.00 0.80 12.07
C VAL A 183 17.28 2.05 12.89
N GLN A 184 18.50 2.19 13.42
CA GLN A 184 18.89 3.37 14.18
C GLN A 184 18.84 4.65 13.32
N GLN A 185 19.32 4.56 12.07
CA GLN A 185 19.26 5.69 11.14
C GLN A 185 17.81 6.07 10.79
N GLY A 186 16.95 5.10 10.50
CA GLY A 186 15.53 5.35 10.21
C GLY A 186 14.80 6.00 11.39
N LYS A 187 15.06 5.54 12.61
CA LYS A 187 14.54 6.16 13.84
C LYS A 187 15.05 7.59 14.04
N GLU A 188 16.30 7.86 13.70
CA GLU A 188 16.85 9.23 13.76
C GLU A 188 16.16 10.14 12.75
N GLU A 189 15.97 9.68 11.51
CA GLU A 189 15.27 10.43 10.46
C GLU A 189 13.81 10.74 10.86
N LEU A 190 13.16 9.84 11.61
CA LEU A 190 11.78 10.02 12.08
C LEU A 190 11.62 11.00 13.24
N LYS A 191 12.70 11.35 13.96
CA LYS A 191 12.60 12.32 15.07
C LYS A 191 12.03 13.67 14.64
N VAL A 192 12.25 14.07 13.38
CA VAL A 192 11.68 15.32 12.86
C VAL A 192 10.15 15.33 12.89
N LEU A 193 9.52 14.15 12.76
CA LEU A 193 8.06 14.00 12.86
C LEU A 193 7.62 14.00 14.33
N GLU A 194 8.43 13.47 15.24
CA GLU A 194 8.15 13.46 16.68
C GLU A 194 8.34 14.84 17.33
N GLU A 195 9.33 15.61 16.88
CA GLU A 195 9.63 16.97 17.35
C GLU A 195 8.63 18.02 16.83
N SER A 196 7.81 17.66 15.84
CA SER A 196 6.69 18.49 15.34
C SER A 196 5.38 18.32 16.13
N LYS A 197 5.41 17.61 17.27
CA LYS A 197 4.31 17.50 18.26
C LYS A 197 4.32 18.68 19.23
#